data_AF-A0A1H1NN65-F1
#
_entry.id   AF-A0A1H1NN65-F1
#
_cell.length_a   1.000
_cell.length_b   1.000
_cell.length_c   1.000
_cell.angle_alpha   90.00
_cell.angle_beta   90.00
_cell.angle_gamma   90.00
#
_symmetry.space_group_name_H-M   'P 1'
#
loop_
_entity.id
_entity.type
_entity.pdbx_description
1 polymer ?
#
loop_
_entity_poly.entity_id
_entity_poly.type
_entity_poly.pdbx_seq_one_letter_code
_entity_poly.pdbx_strand_id
1 'polypeptide(L)'
;MSNLITIDVPSEIADEVRRFAAFLIADQPNRLPRTAVPDDGIPDYPLWPDEQVERFASAPTTTARVYVRIMDAVVEHGGAGQWLSIAELAEWTGQTASVISTFRTHLYRYINAHLPEGTLAPFTRATGQDLRPARGREVYYRISPACAEQWTRLRDGIDRTSIFAGKES
;
A
#
# COMPACT_ATOMS: atom_id res chain seq x y z
N MET A 1 10.74 13.19 -21.69
CA MET A 1 11.77 14.26 -21.60
C MET A 1 11.37 15.14 -20.43
N SER A 2 12.10 15.10 -19.31
CA SER A 2 11.78 15.91 -18.14
C SER A 2 12.17 17.36 -18.40
N ASN A 3 11.20 18.28 -18.27
CA ASN A 3 11.48 19.71 -18.32
C ASN A 3 12.37 20.08 -17.11
N LEU A 4 13.59 20.54 -17.39
CA LEU A 4 14.43 21.22 -16.40
C LEU A 4 13.80 22.60 -16.13
N ILE A 5 13.28 22.78 -14.92
CA ILE A 5 12.83 24.09 -14.45
C ILE A 5 14.04 24.77 -13.81
N THR A 6 14.54 25.81 -14.47
CA THR A 6 15.57 26.69 -13.92
C THR A 6 14.89 27.75 -13.06
N ILE A 7 15.25 27.84 -11.78
CA ILE A 7 14.74 28.84 -10.84
C ILE A 7 15.91 29.74 -10.46
N ASP A 8 15.77 31.05 -10.68
CA ASP A 8 16.74 32.04 -10.22
C ASP A 8 16.62 32.21 -8.70
N VAL A 9 17.74 31.99 -8.00
CA VAL A 9 17.82 32.11 -6.54
C VAL A 9 18.55 33.42 -6.20
N PRO A 10 17.92 34.34 -5.45
CA PRO A 10 18.56 35.55 -4.95
C PRO A 10 19.84 35.25 -4.16
N SER A 11 20.87 36.07 -4.34
CA SER A 11 22.21 35.85 -3.78
C SER A 11 22.24 35.77 -2.25
N GLU A 12 21.29 36.45 -1.60
CA GLU A 12 21.13 36.57 -0.15
C GLU A 12 20.72 35.24 0.50
N ILE A 13 20.01 34.38 -0.24
CA ILE A 13 19.52 33.08 0.23
C ILE A 13 20.21 31.90 -0.46
N ALA A 14 21.10 32.15 -1.42
CA ALA A 14 21.74 31.12 -2.23
C ALA A 14 22.50 30.09 -1.38
N ASP A 15 23.14 30.54 -0.30
CA ASP A 15 23.86 29.65 0.62
C ASP A 15 22.90 28.82 1.49
N GLU A 16 21.74 29.35 1.86
CA GLU A 16 20.71 28.62 2.60
C GLU A 16 20.01 27.58 1.72
N VAL A 17 19.68 27.95 0.48
CA VAL A 17 19.15 27.01 -0.52
C VAL A 17 20.17 25.92 -0.84
N ARG A 18 21.47 26.25 -0.97
CA ARG A 18 22.52 25.23 -1.15
C ARG A 18 22.64 24.30 0.06
N ARG A 19 22.57 24.82 1.28
CA ARG A 19 22.59 23.98 2.50
C ARG A 19 21.36 23.10 2.60
N PHE A 20 20.19 23.63 2.29
CA PHE A 20 18.94 22.86 2.30
C PHE A 20 18.91 21.80 1.19
N ALA A 21 19.39 22.12 -0.01
CA ALA A 21 19.55 21.14 -1.09
C ALA A 21 20.60 20.08 -0.72
N ALA A 22 21.71 20.47 -0.13
CA ALA A 22 22.72 19.54 0.36
C ALA A 22 22.18 18.67 1.50
N PHE A 23 21.33 19.22 2.38
CA PHE A 23 20.60 18.46 3.40
C PHE A 23 19.63 17.48 2.76
N LEU A 24 18.82 17.88 1.78
CA LEU A 24 17.92 16.96 1.06
C LEU A 24 18.68 15.86 0.32
N ILE A 25 19.85 16.15 -0.24
CA ILE A 25 20.73 15.16 -0.89
C ILE A 25 21.43 14.28 0.16
N ALA A 26 21.82 14.83 1.30
CA ALA A 26 22.44 14.10 2.41
C ALA A 26 21.43 13.34 3.29
N ASP A 27 20.13 13.62 3.15
CA ASP A 27 18.99 12.87 3.69
C ASP A 27 18.48 11.81 2.68
N GLN A 28 19.03 11.79 1.46
CA GLN A 28 18.84 10.68 0.52
C GLN A 28 19.59 9.35 0.82
N PRO A 29 20.51 9.16 1.80
CA PRO A 29 21.27 7.93 1.90
C PRO A 29 20.47 6.75 2.47
N ASN A 30 19.13 6.82 2.48
CA ASN A 30 18.26 5.66 2.67
C ASN A 30 17.28 5.39 1.51
N ARG A 31 17.43 6.07 0.37
CA ARG A 31 16.85 5.57 -0.89
C ARG A 31 17.85 4.62 -1.53
N LEU A 32 17.91 3.41 -0.98
CA LEU A 32 18.44 2.24 -1.69
C LEU A 32 17.83 2.21 -3.11
N PRO A 33 18.56 1.71 -4.13
CA PRO A 33 17.98 1.51 -5.45
C PRO A 33 16.66 0.72 -5.30
N ARG A 34 15.60 1.26 -5.92
CA ARG A 34 14.19 0.85 -5.83
C ARG A 34 13.90 -0.55 -6.41
N THR A 35 14.89 -1.45 -6.43
CA THR A 35 14.92 -2.67 -7.23
C THR A 35 15.45 -3.91 -6.51
N ALA A 36 15.72 -3.86 -5.21
CA ALA A 36 15.87 -5.07 -4.41
C ALA A 36 15.24 -4.85 -3.04
N VAL A 37 14.01 -5.34 -2.85
CA VAL A 37 13.47 -5.55 -1.51
C VAL A 37 14.46 -6.48 -0.81
N PRO A 38 15.07 -6.09 0.33
CA PRO A 38 15.93 -6.99 1.09
C PRO A 38 15.14 -8.27 1.37
N ASP A 39 15.70 -9.42 1.03
CA ASP A 39 15.08 -10.71 1.35
C ASP A 39 15.08 -10.88 2.87
N ASP A 40 13.95 -10.56 3.49
CA ASP A 40 13.69 -10.78 4.91
C ASP A 40 13.43 -12.25 5.24
N GLY A 41 13.35 -13.12 4.22
CA GLY A 41 13.05 -14.54 4.37
C GLY A 41 11.59 -14.82 4.75
N ILE A 42 10.73 -13.81 4.79
CA ILE A 42 9.31 -13.96 5.09
C ILE A 42 8.59 -14.19 3.76
N PRO A 43 7.97 -15.35 3.53
CA PRO A 43 7.22 -15.58 2.30
C PRO A 43 5.94 -14.74 2.28
N ASP A 44 5.56 -14.28 1.09
CA ASP A 44 4.27 -13.63 0.93
C ASP A 44 3.10 -14.60 1.06
N TYR A 45 1.97 -14.10 1.56
CA TYR A 45 0.74 -14.86 1.58
C TYR A 45 0.26 -15.19 0.16
N PRO A 46 -0.41 -16.34 -0.03
CA PRO A 46 -0.88 -16.78 -1.34
C PRO A 46 -1.91 -15.81 -1.92
N LEU A 47 -1.92 -15.69 -3.24
CA LEU A 47 -2.91 -14.90 -3.94
C LEU A 47 -4.30 -15.52 -3.80
N TRP A 48 -5.31 -14.66 -3.72
CA TRP A 48 -6.68 -15.08 -3.91
C TRP A 48 -6.95 -15.36 -5.39
N PRO A 49 -7.93 -16.23 -5.72
CA PRO A 49 -8.47 -16.28 -7.07
C PRO A 49 -9.07 -14.91 -7.47
N ASP A 50 -8.93 -14.54 -8.73
CA ASP A 50 -9.42 -13.24 -9.27
C ASP A 50 -10.90 -13.01 -8.92
N GLU A 51 -11.74 -14.03 -9.09
CA GLU A 51 -13.18 -13.98 -8.79
C GLU A 51 -13.48 -13.58 -7.33
N GLN A 52 -12.63 -14.01 -6.38
CA GLN A 52 -12.80 -13.65 -4.97
C GLN A 52 -12.33 -12.22 -4.68
N VAL A 53 -11.29 -11.77 -5.37
CA VAL A 53 -10.83 -10.37 -5.30
C VAL A 53 -11.93 -9.45 -5.82
N GLU A 54 -12.48 -9.73 -7.00
CA GLU A 54 -13.56 -8.95 -7.62
C GLU A 54 -14.82 -8.95 -6.75
N ARG A 55 -15.23 -10.13 -6.26
CA ARG A 55 -16.42 -10.28 -5.40
C ARG A 55 -16.28 -9.51 -4.10
N PHE A 56 -15.12 -9.59 -3.45
CA PHE A 56 -14.90 -8.87 -2.19
C PHE A 56 -14.80 -7.37 -2.42
N ALA A 57 -14.00 -6.93 -3.40
CA ALA A 57 -13.80 -5.53 -3.72
C ALA A 57 -15.11 -4.83 -4.12
N SER A 58 -16.02 -5.54 -4.80
CA SER A 58 -17.33 -5.01 -5.19
C SER A 58 -18.40 -5.10 -4.10
N ALA A 59 -18.10 -5.69 -2.93
CA ALA A 59 -19.09 -5.83 -1.87
C ALA A 59 -19.46 -4.47 -1.25
N PRO A 60 -20.75 -4.21 -0.93
CA PRO A 60 -21.21 -2.93 -0.38
C PRO A 60 -20.88 -2.77 1.11
N THR A 61 -19.67 -3.12 1.53
CA THR A 61 -19.22 -3.08 2.93
C THR A 61 -18.15 -2.02 3.13
N THR A 62 -18.02 -1.52 4.36
CA THR A 62 -16.93 -0.59 4.72
C THR A 62 -15.57 -1.26 4.57
N THR A 63 -15.45 -2.54 4.94
CA THR A 63 -14.19 -3.30 4.82
C THR A 63 -13.75 -3.44 3.38
N ALA A 64 -14.67 -3.73 2.44
CA ALA A 64 -14.37 -3.78 1.01
C ALA A 64 -13.87 -2.43 0.49
N ARG A 65 -14.56 -1.33 0.84
CA ARG A 65 -14.12 0.04 0.46
C ARG A 65 -12.74 0.40 1.01
N VAL A 66 -12.43 -0.01 2.24
CA VAL A 66 -11.09 0.19 2.82
C VAL A 66 -10.05 -0.68 2.11
N TYR A 67 -10.38 -1.92 1.76
CA TYR A 67 -9.51 -2.79 0.97
C TYR A 67 -9.16 -2.17 -0.39
N VAL A 68 -10.16 -1.73 -1.16
CA VAL A 68 -9.95 -1.04 -2.46
C VAL A 68 -9.00 0.15 -2.29
N ARG A 69 -9.28 1.03 -1.32
CA ARG A 69 -8.41 2.19 -1.04
C ARG A 69 -6.98 1.81 -0.69
N ILE A 70 -6.79 0.78 0.14
CA ILE A 70 -5.44 0.31 0.50
C ILE A 70 -4.71 -0.20 -0.75
N MET A 71 -5.36 -1.04 -1.56
CA MET A 71 -4.74 -1.60 -2.75
C MET A 71 -4.40 -0.53 -3.80
N ASP A 72 -5.31 0.41 -4.04
CA ASP A 72 -5.07 1.55 -4.93
C ASP A 72 -3.91 2.41 -4.44
N ALA A 73 -3.93 2.81 -3.16
CA ALA A 73 -2.87 3.61 -2.56
C ALA A 73 -1.51 2.92 -2.66
N VAL A 74 -1.45 1.61 -2.42
CA VAL A 74 -0.19 0.86 -2.50
C VAL A 74 0.36 0.80 -3.92
N VAL A 75 -0.50 0.63 -4.93
CA VAL A 75 -0.10 0.67 -6.34
C VAL A 75 0.33 2.07 -6.76
N GLU A 76 -0.45 3.10 -6.42
CA GLU A 76 -0.20 4.50 -6.80
C GLU A 76 1.10 5.05 -6.21
N HIS A 77 1.40 4.69 -4.95
CA HIS A 77 2.64 5.10 -4.29
C HIS A 77 3.84 4.18 -4.61
N GLY A 78 3.62 3.09 -5.34
CA GLY A 78 4.66 2.11 -5.65
C GLY A 78 5.20 1.38 -4.42
N GLY A 79 4.32 1.06 -3.46
CA GLY A 79 4.63 0.35 -2.21
C GLY A 79 4.58 -1.18 -2.34
N ALA A 80 4.30 -1.72 -3.52
CA ALA A 80 4.29 -3.17 -3.76
C ALA A 80 5.66 -3.80 -3.41
N GLY A 81 5.63 -4.90 -2.67
CA GLY A 81 6.81 -5.58 -2.14
C GLY A 81 7.47 -4.88 -0.94
N GLN A 82 6.96 -3.75 -0.46
CA GLN A 82 7.52 -3.04 0.68
C GLN A 82 6.73 -3.32 1.97
N TRP A 83 7.43 -3.32 3.10
CA TRP A 83 6.79 -3.32 4.42
C TRP A 83 6.30 -1.93 4.77
N LEU A 84 4.99 -1.78 4.86
CA LEU A 84 4.27 -0.55 5.17
C LEU A 84 3.67 -0.64 6.56
N SER A 85 3.92 0.37 7.37
CA SER A 85 3.32 0.52 8.70
C SER A 85 1.84 0.90 8.60
N ILE A 86 1.13 0.77 9.72
CA ILE A 86 -0.25 1.25 9.84
C ILE A 86 -0.33 2.76 9.61
N ALA A 87 0.66 3.52 10.07
CA ALA A 87 0.71 4.98 9.92
C ALA A 87 0.86 5.39 8.45
N GLU A 88 1.78 4.76 7.71
CA GLU A 88 1.98 5.01 6.27
C GLU A 88 0.71 4.67 5.47
N LEU A 89 0.09 3.52 5.74
CA LEU A 89 -1.15 3.14 5.08
C LEU A 89 -2.30 4.09 5.41
N ALA A 90 -2.38 4.59 6.64
CA ALA A 90 -3.39 5.57 7.04
C ALA A 90 -3.21 6.89 6.29
N GLU A 91 -1.97 7.37 6.17
CA GLU A 91 -1.62 8.56 5.40
C GLU A 91 -1.98 8.40 3.92
N TRP A 92 -1.52 7.32 3.27
CA TRP A 92 -1.74 7.12 1.83
C TRP A 92 -3.22 6.94 1.48
N THR A 93 -4.03 6.39 2.38
CA THR A 93 -5.47 6.15 2.15
C THR A 93 -6.38 7.27 2.67
N GLY A 94 -5.81 8.29 3.32
CA GLY A 94 -6.57 9.32 4.03
C GLY A 94 -7.49 8.76 5.13
N GLN A 95 -7.18 7.57 5.67
CA GLN A 95 -7.93 6.94 6.75
C GLN A 95 -7.27 7.23 8.10
N THR A 96 -7.99 6.95 9.19
CA THR A 96 -7.36 6.97 10.52
C THR A 96 -6.57 5.70 10.76
N ALA A 97 -5.49 5.78 11.55
CA ALA A 97 -4.72 4.61 11.97
C ALA A 97 -5.60 3.54 12.66
N SER A 98 -6.67 3.96 13.36
CA SER A 98 -7.63 3.05 13.98
C SER A 98 -8.38 2.20 12.95
N VAL A 99 -8.83 2.80 11.84
CA VAL A 99 -9.49 2.08 10.74
C VAL A 99 -8.54 1.05 10.12
N ILE A 100 -7.31 1.44 9.83
CA ILE A 100 -6.30 0.54 9.26
C ILE A 100 -5.93 -0.57 10.25
N SER A 101 -5.81 -0.27 11.54
CA SER A 101 -5.48 -1.26 12.58
C SER A 101 -6.55 -2.35 12.73
N THR A 102 -7.83 -1.98 12.60
CA THR A 102 -8.98 -2.89 12.76
C THR A 102 -9.38 -3.58 11.45
N PHE A 103 -8.94 -3.05 10.31
CA PHE A 103 -9.25 -3.58 8.98
C PHE A 103 -8.95 -5.07 8.86
N ARG A 104 -7.76 -5.53 9.29
CA ARG A 104 -7.39 -6.96 9.23
C ARG A 104 -8.39 -7.83 9.99
N THR A 105 -8.80 -7.44 11.19
CA THR A 105 -9.77 -8.19 11.98
C THR A 105 -11.11 -8.30 11.26
N HIS A 106 -11.58 -7.22 10.65
CA HIS A 106 -12.83 -7.24 9.87
C HIS A 106 -12.70 -8.03 8.58
N LEU A 107 -11.54 -7.99 7.93
CA LEU A 107 -11.27 -8.81 6.76
C LEU A 107 -11.35 -10.30 7.10
N TYR A 108 -10.74 -10.74 8.20
CA TYR A 108 -10.81 -12.15 8.61
C TYR A 108 -12.24 -12.61 8.94
N ARG A 109 -13.12 -11.70 9.40
CA ARG A 109 -14.56 -12.03 9.52
C ARG A 109 -15.20 -12.35 8.18
N TYR A 110 -14.85 -11.60 7.13
CA TYR A 110 -15.30 -11.90 5.77
C TYR A 110 -14.69 -13.21 5.25
N ILE A 111 -13.36 -13.37 5.37
CA ILE A 111 -12.64 -14.56 4.92
C ILE A 111 -13.26 -15.82 5.53
N ASN A 112 -13.41 -15.86 6.85
CA ASN A 112 -13.94 -17.03 7.55
C ASN A 112 -15.41 -17.32 7.23
N ALA A 113 -16.17 -16.34 6.73
CA ALA A 113 -17.57 -16.50 6.37
C ALA A 113 -17.78 -16.92 4.92
N HIS A 114 -16.85 -16.60 4.02
CA HIS A 114 -17.07 -16.69 2.57
C HIS A 114 -16.02 -17.47 1.79
N LEU A 115 -14.85 -17.72 2.38
CA LEU A 115 -13.72 -18.39 1.74
C LEU A 115 -13.41 -19.72 2.43
N PRO A 116 -12.71 -20.65 1.75
CA PRO A 116 -12.30 -21.91 2.36
C PRO A 116 -11.50 -21.70 3.64
N GLU A 117 -11.64 -22.64 4.57
CA GLU A 117 -10.89 -22.62 5.83
C GLU A 117 -9.38 -22.55 5.58
N GLY A 118 -8.69 -21.74 6.38
CA GLY A 118 -7.24 -21.52 6.24
C GLY A 118 -6.83 -20.50 5.19
N THR A 119 -7.79 -19.88 4.48
CA THR A 119 -7.48 -18.77 3.56
C THR A 119 -6.83 -17.60 4.32
N LEU A 120 -5.69 -17.12 3.84
CA LEU A 120 -4.98 -15.98 4.40
C LEU A 120 -5.42 -14.68 3.74
N ALA A 121 -5.19 -13.56 4.42
CA ALA A 121 -5.41 -12.23 3.85
C ALA A 121 -4.48 -11.98 2.62
N PRO A 122 -4.85 -11.09 1.69
CA PRO A 122 -4.03 -10.75 0.53
C PRO A 122 -2.84 -9.82 0.87
N PHE A 123 -2.50 -9.70 2.16
CA PHE A 123 -1.37 -8.92 2.65
C PHE A 123 -0.68 -9.67 3.79
N THR A 124 0.62 -9.84 3.63
CA THR A 124 1.52 -10.48 4.59
C THR A 124 1.68 -9.58 5.80
N ARG A 125 1.68 -10.16 7.01
CA ARG A 125 1.85 -9.43 8.27
C ARG A 125 3.14 -9.86 8.95
N ALA A 126 3.92 -8.89 9.43
CA ALA A 126 5.05 -9.14 10.33
C ALA A 126 5.10 -8.10 11.45
N THR A 127 5.70 -8.46 12.58
CA THR A 127 6.10 -7.46 13.59
C THR A 127 7.41 -6.85 13.12
N GLY A 128 7.62 -5.55 13.33
CA GLY A 128 8.84 -4.88 12.86
C GLY A 128 10.14 -5.48 13.42
N GLN A 129 10.09 -6.10 14.60
CA GLN A 129 11.22 -6.82 15.19
C GLN A 129 11.65 -8.06 14.38
N ASP A 130 10.73 -8.65 13.61
CA ASP A 130 10.98 -9.84 12.79
C ASP A 130 11.51 -9.48 11.39
N LEU A 131 11.48 -8.19 11.02
CA LEU A 131 11.92 -7.69 9.72
C LEU A 131 13.44 -7.56 9.63
N ARG A 132 13.95 -7.48 8.39
CA ARG A 132 15.36 -7.24 8.10
C ARG A 132 15.52 -6.02 7.19
N PRO A 133 16.17 -4.93 7.65
CA PRO A 133 16.61 -4.70 9.03
C PRO A 133 15.43 -4.64 10.01
N ALA A 134 15.69 -4.95 11.28
CA ALA A 134 14.68 -4.86 12.34
C ALA A 134 14.20 -3.42 12.48
N ARG A 135 12.89 -3.26 12.66
CA ARG A 135 12.19 -1.99 12.83
C ARG A 135 11.59 -1.90 14.24
N GLY A 136 10.77 -0.88 14.48
CA GLY A 136 10.04 -0.69 15.73
C GLY A 136 9.11 -1.87 16.08
N ARG A 137 8.50 -1.83 17.26
CA ARG A 137 7.60 -2.90 17.76
C ARG A 137 6.21 -2.91 17.10
N GLU A 138 6.02 -2.12 16.06
CA GLU A 138 4.75 -1.98 15.37
C GLU A 138 4.54 -3.10 14.33
N VAL A 139 3.30 -3.20 13.85
CA VAL A 139 2.92 -4.17 12.81
C VAL A 139 3.11 -3.54 11.44
N TYR A 140 3.73 -4.30 10.55
CA TYR A 140 3.88 -3.95 9.15
C TYR A 140 3.09 -4.93 8.28
N TYR A 141 2.65 -4.41 7.14
CA TYR A 141 1.99 -5.16 6.09
C TYR A 141 2.77 -5.07 4.79
N ARG A 142 2.79 -6.16 4.04
CA ARG A 142 3.37 -6.19 2.70
C ARG A 142 2.35 -6.77 1.72
N ILE A 143 2.11 -6.05 0.64
CA ILE A 143 1.39 -6.56 -0.52
C ILE A 143 2.44 -7.03 -1.52
N SER A 144 2.37 -8.28 -1.94
CA SER A 144 3.34 -8.83 -2.87
C SER A 144 3.26 -8.13 -4.24
N PRO A 145 4.35 -8.06 -5.02
CA PRO A 145 4.30 -7.56 -6.39
C PRO A 145 3.24 -8.27 -7.23
N ALA A 146 3.12 -9.59 -7.10
CA ALA A 146 2.11 -10.37 -7.81
C ALA A 146 0.67 -10.01 -7.41
N CYS A 147 0.43 -9.68 -6.14
CA CYS A 147 -0.89 -9.21 -5.69
C CYS A 147 -1.20 -7.80 -6.22
N ALA A 148 -0.22 -6.92 -6.28
CA ALA A 148 -0.35 -5.59 -6.88
C ALA A 148 -0.60 -5.66 -8.39
N GLU A 149 0.07 -6.57 -9.10
CA GLU A 149 -0.17 -6.85 -10.52
C GLU A 149 -1.58 -7.39 -10.76
N GLN A 150 -2.02 -8.36 -9.93
CA GLN A 150 -3.40 -8.86 -9.95
C GLN A 150 -4.39 -7.71 -9.73
N TRP A 151 -4.18 -6.87 -8.73
CA TRP A 151 -5.05 -5.72 -8.46
C TRP A 151 -5.11 -4.75 -9.65
N THR A 152 -3.97 -4.41 -10.23
CA THR A 152 -3.88 -3.50 -11.38
C THR A 152 -4.67 -4.02 -12.57
N ARG A 153 -4.67 -5.35 -12.79
CA ARG A 153 -5.43 -6.00 -13.86
C ARG A 153 -6.94 -6.00 -13.61
N LEU A 154 -7.38 -6.11 -12.36
CA LEU A 154 -8.79 -6.27 -11.99
C LEU A 154 -9.51 -4.95 -11.67
N ARG A 155 -8.80 -3.93 -11.17
CA ARG A 155 -9.42 -2.70 -10.62
C ARG A 155 -10.30 -1.95 -11.63
N ASP A 156 -9.93 -1.94 -12.91
CA ASP A 156 -10.69 -1.27 -13.97
C ASP A 156 -12.08 -1.91 -14.18
N GLY A 157 -12.23 -3.21 -13.89
CA GLY A 157 -13.51 -3.93 -13.94
C GLY A 157 -14.38 -3.69 -12.70
N ILE A 158 -13.74 -3.49 -11.55
CA ILE A 158 -14.41 -3.25 -10.27
C ILE A 158 -15.06 -1.85 -10.27
N ASP A 159 -14.33 -0.82 -10.71
CA ASP A 159 -14.82 0.56 -10.78
C ASP A 159 -16.02 0.74 -11.73
N ARG A 160 -16.05 0.01 -12.84
CA ARG A 160 -17.15 0.10 -13.83
C ARG A 160 -18.45 -0.52 -13.31
N THR A 161 -18.38 -1.52 -12.43
CA THR A 161 -19.57 -2.22 -11.93
C THR A 161 -20.32 -1.40 -10.87
N SER A 162 -19.61 -0.60 -10.07
CA SER A 162 -20.24 0.31 -9.10
C SER A 162 -20.97 1.50 -9.72
N ILE A 163 -20.66 1.90 -10.97
CA ILE A 163 -21.34 3.02 -11.63
C ILE A 163 -22.71 2.62 -12.21
N PHE A 164 -22.90 1.33 -12.57
CA PHE A 164 -24.16 0.86 -13.17
C PHE A 164 -25.14 0.21 -12.18
N ALA A 165 -24.74 -0.05 -10.94
CA ALA A 165 -25.63 -0.63 -9.91
C ALA A 165 -26.51 0.40 -9.18
N GLY A 166 -26.43 1.70 -9.53
CA GLY A 166 -27.11 2.80 -8.83
C GLY A 166 -28.31 3.43 -9.57
N LYS A 167 -28.74 2.88 -10.72
CA LYS A 167 -29.94 3.35 -11.44
C LYS A 167 -30.80 2.15 -11.83
N GLU A 168 -31.58 1.66 -10.87
CA GLU A 168 -32.88 1.03 -11.09
C GLU A 168 -33.46 0.63 -9.75
N SER A 169 -34.20 1.56 -9.11
CA SER A 169 -35.43 1.33 -8.32
C SER A 169 -35.90 2.66 -7.73
#